data_AF-A0A519Z4A5-F1
#
_entry.id   AF-A0A519Z4A5-F1
#
_cell.length_a   1.000
_cell.length_b   1.000
_cell.length_c   1.000
_cell.angle_alpha   90.00
_cell.angle_beta   90.00
_cell.angle_gamma   90.00
#
_symmetry.space_group_name_H-M   'P 1'
#
loop_
_entity.id
_entity.type
_entity.pdbx_description
1 polymer ?
#
loop_
_entity_poly.entity_id
_entity_poly.type
_entity_poly.pdbx_seq_one_letter_code
_entity_poly.pdbx_strand_id
1 'polypeptide(L)'
;MVFQQPIEQLFRQLNDVIDQLSTDEYTRSCPSLFECSIGKHVRHIIELFICLEEGYPEGVINYEKRRRDISLENNKELAIKNLDLISAR
;
A
#
# COMPACT_ATOMS: atom_id res chain seq x y z
N MET A 1 10.63 -12.67 10.22
CA MET A 1 10.50 -13.28 8.86
C MET A 1 11.78 -13.00 8.07
N VAL A 2 12.30 -13.88 7.20
CA VAL A 2 13.59 -13.66 6.48
C VAL A 2 13.59 -12.34 5.67
N PHE A 3 12.43 -11.83 5.29
CA PHE A 3 12.25 -10.62 4.49
C PHE A 3 11.85 -9.37 5.27
N GLN A 4 11.85 -9.41 6.61
CA GLN A 4 11.36 -8.30 7.42
C GLN A 4 12.11 -6.98 7.15
N GLN A 5 13.45 -7.01 7.19
CA GLN A 5 14.28 -5.83 6.95
C GLN A 5 14.12 -5.24 5.54
N PRO A 6 14.15 -6.04 4.44
CA PRO A 6 13.85 -5.53 3.10
C PRO A 6 12.46 -4.88 2.96
N ILE A 7 11.43 -5.44 3.60
CA ILE A 7 10.06 -4.93 3.53
C ILE A 7 9.96 -3.58 4.26
N GLU A 8 10.53 -3.49 5.46
CA GLU A 8 10.59 -2.23 6.23
C GLU A 8 11.30 -1.12 5.43
N GLN A 9 12.41 -1.45 4.76
CA GLN A 9 13.14 -0.49 3.93
C GLN A 9 12.33 -0.05 2.71
N LEU A 10 11.65 -0.98 2.03
CA LEU A 10 10.78 -0.65 0.90
C LEU A 10 9.63 0.28 1.32
N PHE A 11 9.00 0.01 2.45
CA PHE A 11 7.88 0.82 2.93
C PHE A 11 8.32 2.20 3.37
N ARG A 12 9.51 2.31 3.97
CA ARG A 12 10.11 3.62 4.26
C ARG A 12 10.34 4.43 2.99
N GLN A 13 10.95 3.83 1.97
CA GLN A 13 11.15 4.50 0.67
C GLN A 13 9.82 4.91 0.03
N LEU A 14 8.80 4.07 0.14
CA LEU A 14 7.47 4.38 -0.37
C LEU A 14 6.82 5.55 0.39
N ASN A 15 6.92 5.57 1.71
CA ASN A 15 6.46 6.68 2.55
C ASN A 15 7.19 7.98 2.19
N ASP A 16 8.51 7.95 2.05
CA ASP A 16 9.32 9.13 1.68
C ASP A 16 8.84 9.73 0.34
N VAL A 17 8.49 8.89 -0.63
CA VAL A 17 7.94 9.34 -1.93
C VAL A 17 6.53 9.90 -1.76
N ILE A 18 5.64 9.22 -1.04
CA ILE A 18 4.25 9.66 -0.86
C ILE A 18 4.18 11.00 -0.11
N ASP A 19 5.05 11.20 0.89
CA ASP A 19 5.06 12.40 1.71
C ASP A 19 5.37 13.67 0.89
N GLN A 20 6.24 13.53 -0.12
CA GLN A 20 6.63 14.61 -1.04
C GLN A 20 5.52 15.02 -2.03
N LEU A 21 4.48 14.21 -2.21
CA LEU A 21 3.39 14.50 -3.15
C LEU A 21 2.33 15.40 -2.53
N SER A 22 1.76 16.30 -3.31
CA SER A 22 0.45 16.87 -2.97
C SER A 22 -0.65 15.80 -3.04
N THR A 23 -1.78 16.04 -2.35
CA THR A 23 -2.97 15.18 -2.46
C THR A 23 -3.43 15.05 -3.91
N ASP A 24 -3.36 16.12 -4.69
CA ASP A 24 -3.69 16.10 -6.11
C ASP A 24 -2.75 15.19 -6.92
N GLU A 25 -1.44 15.28 -6.69
CA GLU A 25 -0.47 14.41 -7.39
C GLU A 25 -0.63 12.93 -7.00
N TYR A 26 -0.97 12.66 -5.74
CA TYR A 26 -1.23 11.31 -5.25
C TYR A 26 -2.47 10.68 -5.91
N THR A 27 -3.54 11.45 -6.07
CA THR A 27 -4.85 10.98 -6.55
C THR A 27 -5.05 11.10 -8.06
N ARG A 28 -4.27 11.94 -8.74
CA ARG A 28 -4.36 12.16 -10.19
C ARG A 28 -3.96 10.90 -10.96
N SER A 29 -4.77 10.56 -11.96
CA SER A 29 -4.43 9.49 -12.90
C SER A 29 -3.29 9.91 -13.81
N CYS A 30 -2.37 8.99 -14.08
CA CYS A 30 -1.17 9.24 -14.87
C CYS A 30 -1.11 8.26 -16.06
N PRO A 31 -0.92 8.73 -17.30
CA PRO A 31 -0.80 7.86 -18.47
C PRO A 31 0.36 6.86 -18.34
N SER A 32 1.48 7.29 -17.74
CA SER A 32 2.63 6.42 -17.48
C SER A 32 2.34 5.31 -16.46
N LEU A 33 1.23 5.40 -15.74
CA LEU A 33 0.73 4.41 -14.79
C LEU A 33 -0.55 3.74 -15.31
N PHE A 34 -0.69 3.55 -16.63
CA PHE A 34 -1.85 2.90 -17.25
C PHE A 34 -3.18 3.58 -16.87
N GLU A 35 -3.20 4.91 -16.87
CA GLU A 35 -4.36 5.71 -16.45
C GLU A 35 -4.79 5.47 -14.98
N CYS A 36 -3.89 4.93 -14.14
CA CYS A 36 -4.07 4.83 -12.70
C CYS A 36 -3.34 5.94 -11.96
N SER A 37 -3.77 6.21 -10.73
CA SER A 37 -3.10 7.13 -9.82
C SER A 37 -2.04 6.43 -8.99
N ILE A 38 -1.12 7.20 -8.41
CA ILE A 38 -0.14 6.68 -7.44
C ILE A 38 -0.89 6.03 -6.28
N GLY A 39 -1.96 6.65 -5.79
CA GLY A 39 -2.78 6.10 -4.72
C GLY A 39 -3.40 4.74 -5.04
N LYS A 40 -3.81 4.47 -6.29
CA LYS A 40 -4.32 3.15 -6.70
C LYS A 40 -3.26 2.06 -6.54
N HIS A 41 -2.01 2.36 -6.91
CA HIS A 41 -0.88 1.44 -6.77
C HIS A 41 -0.52 1.24 -5.29
N VAL A 42 -0.48 2.32 -4.50
CA VAL A 42 -0.18 2.25 -3.07
C VAL A 42 -1.23 1.44 -2.31
N ARG A 43 -2.52 1.67 -2.55
CA ARG A 43 -3.61 0.82 -2.02
C ARG A 43 -3.38 -0.64 -2.40
N HIS A 44 -3.02 -0.91 -3.66
CA HIS A 44 -2.80 -2.29 -4.09
C HIS A 44 -1.69 -2.98 -3.29
N ILE A 45 -0.57 -2.29 -3.04
CA ILE A 45 0.52 -2.79 -2.20
C ILE A 45 0.00 -3.07 -0.78
N ILE A 46 -0.58 -2.07 -0.12
CA ILE A 46 -1.09 -2.18 1.26
C ILE A 46 -2.03 -3.39 1.41
N GLU A 47 -2.97 -3.57 0.48
CA GLU A 47 -3.94 -4.66 0.54
C GLU A 47 -3.35 -6.05 0.30
N LEU A 48 -2.27 -6.17 -0.49
CA LEU A 48 -1.57 -7.45 -0.64
C LEU A 48 -0.96 -7.89 0.70
N PHE A 49 -0.41 -6.96 1.47
CA PHE A 49 0.15 -7.27 2.79
C PHE A 49 -0.93 -7.56 3.82
N ILE A 50 -2.03 -6.80 3.83
CA ILE A 50 -3.18 -7.11 4.70
C ILE A 50 -3.72 -8.52 4.40
N CYS A 51 -3.94 -8.85 3.13
CA CYS A 51 -4.43 -10.20 2.76
C CYS A 51 -3.43 -11.30 3.10
N LEU A 52 -2.12 -11.04 2.97
CA LEU A 52 -1.08 -11.96 3.40
C LEU A 52 -1.19 -12.20 4.90
N GLU A 53 -1.20 -11.15 5.72
CA GLU A 53 -1.29 -11.25 7.18
C GLU A 53 -2.55 -11.96 7.65
N GLU A 54 -3.71 -11.64 7.06
CA GLU A 54 -4.99 -12.25 7.42
C GLU A 54 -5.08 -13.73 6.99
N GLY A 55 -4.50 -14.08 5.83
CA GLY A 55 -4.54 -15.44 5.28
C GLY A 55 -3.43 -16.36 5.78
N TYR A 56 -2.35 -15.82 6.33
CA TYR A 56 -1.19 -16.61 6.76
C TYR A 56 -1.53 -17.61 7.88
N PRO A 57 -2.28 -17.24 8.94
CA PRO A 57 -2.69 -18.19 9.99
C PRO A 57 -3.59 -19.31 9.45
N GLU A 58 -4.42 -19.02 8.46
CA GLU A 58 -5.35 -19.98 7.84
C GLU A 58 -4.66 -20.88 6.79
N GLY A 59 -3.39 -20.59 6.44
CA GLY A 59 -2.65 -21.30 5.41
C GLY A 59 -3.18 -21.07 3.98
N VAL A 60 -4.11 -20.13 3.80
CA VAL A 60 -4.76 -19.82 2.51
C VAL A 60 -4.83 -18.32 2.32
N ILE A 61 -4.22 -17.84 1.24
CA ILE A 61 -4.20 -16.42 0.88
C ILE A 61 -4.96 -16.25 -0.44
N ASN A 62 -5.97 -15.37 -0.47
CA ASN A 62 -6.77 -15.11 -1.67
C ASN A 62 -6.81 -13.62 -2.01
N TYR A 63 -5.89 -13.19 -2.89
CA TYR A 63 -5.77 -11.79 -3.30
C TYR A 63 -6.94 -11.27 -4.15
N GLU A 64 -7.74 -12.15 -4.75
CA GLU A 64 -8.95 -11.75 -5.48
C GLU A 64 -10.05 -11.25 -4.53
N LYS A 65 -10.00 -11.66 -3.25
CA LYS A 65 -10.95 -11.28 -2.21
C LYS A 65 -10.49 -10.10 -1.34
N ARG A 66 -9.44 -9.38 -1.75
CA ARG A 66 -8.98 -8.18 -1.03
C ARG A 66 -10.07 -7.11 -0.92
N ARG A 67 -10.03 -6.34 0.17
CA ARG A 67 -11.09 -5.40 0.57
C ARG A 67 -11.37 -4.27 -0.43
N ARG A 68 -10.37 -3.83 -1.21
CA ARG A 68 -10.46 -2.67 -2.13
C ARG A 68 -10.94 -1.40 -1.42
N ASP A 69 -10.28 -1.03 -0.32
CA ASP A 69 -10.57 0.20 0.41
C ASP A 69 -10.14 1.43 -0.41
N ILE A 70 -11.12 2.09 -1.02
CA ILE A 70 -10.94 3.26 -1.89
C ILE A 70 -10.44 4.49 -1.10
N SER A 71 -10.56 4.50 0.23
CA SER A 71 -10.03 5.60 1.03
C SER A 71 -8.49 5.68 0.95
N LEU A 72 -7.81 4.52 0.84
CA LEU A 72 -6.35 4.45 0.72
C LEU A 72 -5.84 5.08 -0.57
N GLU A 73 -6.57 4.99 -1.68
CA GLU A 73 -6.14 5.58 -2.95
C GLU A 73 -6.43 7.08 -3.06
N ASN A 74 -7.26 7.63 -2.15
CA ASN A 74 -7.67 9.04 -2.16
C ASN A 74 -7.10 9.86 -0.99
N ASN A 75 -6.46 9.21 -0.01
CA ASN A 75 -5.92 9.84 1.18
C ASN A 75 -4.48 9.35 1.42
N LYS A 76 -3.50 10.21 1.16
CA LYS A 76 -2.08 9.84 1.26
C LYS A 76 -1.66 9.62 2.70
N GLU A 77 -2.19 10.39 3.64
CA GLU A 77 -1.90 10.29 5.07
C GLU A 77 -2.39 8.96 5.65
N LEU A 78 -3.56 8.50 5.19
CA LEU A 78 -4.11 7.19 5.54
C LEU A 78 -3.25 6.07 4.96
N ALA A 79 -2.74 6.22 3.74
CA ALA A 79 -1.86 5.24 3.14
C ALA A 79 -0.53 5.12 3.91
N ILE A 80 0.12 6.24 4.23
CA ILE A 80 1.35 6.28 5.06
C ILE A 80 1.11 5.59 6.39
N LYS A 81 0.01 5.93 7.08
CA LYS A 81 -0.37 5.31 8.36
C LYS A 81 -0.50 3.79 8.24
N ASN A 82 -1.07 3.28 7.16
CA ASN A 82 -1.21 1.83 6.96
C ASN A 82 0.15 1.15 6.67
N LEU A 83 1.02 1.79 5.90
CA LEU A 83 2.38 1.30 5.66
C LEU A 83 3.19 1.21 6.97
N ASP A 84 3.06 2.21 7.84
CA ASP A 84 3.68 2.21 9.16
C ASP A 84 3.11 1.11 10.07
N LEU A 85 1.80 0.92 10.07
CA LEU A 85 1.14 -0.13 10.87
C LEU A 85 1.56 -1.53 10.46
N ILE A 86 1.75 -1.77 9.16
CA ILE A 86 2.23 -3.07 8.66
C ILE A 86 3.72 -3.26 9.01
N SER A 87 4.54 -2.20 8.90
CA SER A 87 5.98 -2.28 9.21
C SER A 87 6.28 -2.49 10.70
N ALA A 88 5.35 -2.14 11.59
CA ALA A 88 5.52 -2.25 13.04
C ALA A 88 5.16 -3.63 13.62
N ARG A 89 4.75 -4.60 12.78
CA ARG A 89 4.31 -5.95 13.16
C ARG A 89 5.43 -6.98 12.99
#